data_AF-A0A9P5UV42-F1
#
_entry.id   AF-A0A9P5UV42-F1
#
_cell.length_a   1.000
_cell.length_b   1.000
_cell.length_c   1.000
_cell.angle_alpha   90.00
_cell.angle_beta   90.00
_cell.angle_gamma   90.00
#
_symmetry.space_group_name_H-M   'P 1'
#
loop_
_entity.id
_entity.type
_entity.pdbx_description
1 polymer ?
#
loop_
_entity_poly.entity_id
_entity_poly.type
_entity_poly.pdbx_seq_one_letter_code
_entity_poly.pdbx_strand_id
1 'polypeptide(L)'
;MSRSLLLTWARCRNQTKGFTTTATNVSTLHFKDQQDKVKILFFGSDSFSVPHLEALIQEKSKPGSIIERIDIVSPKERTKKSKRDAEDSPLTMLAKAHNLNTYPSPDRKGGFDAWAFPQDPNVDAWDFGVVVSFGWFLPDDVITKFKKAGINVHPSLLPKYRGSAPLQRAILNQDQTTGVTVQLLDPNEFDAGKILAQAEVALPENSTYRSLESLLAKKGGELVVDVINNYDERRRDAKTQDPTKVTKANKISREACKVQWSTWTAARTERLHRANGFRYPITATWTVQDSGKALNISLFDLFRVDSSSSTTQQTNAGYAADGKTPKDTSAPGTIFYHAPTESLHVTCSDGSLLGVKAIQFEGKKRVSAKDFFNGYHVHSGSSRFE
;
A
#
# COMPACT_ATOMS: atom_id res chain seq x y z
N MET A 1 -55.01 66.48 19.93
CA MET A 1 -54.48 66.64 18.55
C MET A 1 -55.33 65.78 17.61
N SER A 2 -56.02 66.44 16.67
CA SER A 2 -56.82 65.98 15.50
C SER A 2 -57.34 64.52 15.46
N ARG A 3 -58.65 64.24 15.61
CA ARG A 3 -59.77 64.27 14.60
C ARG A 3 -59.50 63.35 13.39
N SER A 4 -60.29 62.32 13.02
CA SER A 4 -61.76 62.20 12.75
C SER A 4 -62.11 60.69 12.62
N LEU A 5 -63.13 60.09 13.27
CA LEU A 5 -64.57 59.91 12.85
C LEU A 5 -64.70 59.45 11.37
N LEU A 6 -65.50 58.47 10.90
CA LEU A 6 -66.78 57.80 11.26
C LEU A 6 -66.98 56.73 10.12
N LEU A 7 -67.62 55.55 10.23
CA LEU A 7 -69.06 55.29 10.05
C LEU A 7 -69.34 53.77 9.87
N THR A 8 -70.26 53.24 10.70
CA THR A 8 -71.43 52.37 10.44
C THR A 8 -71.43 51.02 9.69
N TRP A 9 -72.33 50.20 10.26
CA TRP A 9 -72.87 48.86 9.99
C TRP A 9 -73.60 48.56 8.65
N ALA A 10 -73.65 47.24 8.36
CA ALA A 10 -74.77 46.40 7.86
C ALA A 10 -75.10 46.27 6.35
N ARG A 11 -75.07 45.00 5.86
CA ARG A 11 -76.12 44.20 5.14
C ARG A 11 -75.44 43.08 4.33
N CYS A 12 -75.70 41.78 4.55
CA CYS A 12 -76.88 40.93 4.24
C CYS A 12 -76.72 40.12 2.94
N ARG A 13 -76.63 38.79 3.13
CA ARG A 13 -77.09 37.63 2.32
C ARG A 13 -76.56 37.32 0.91
N ASN A 14 -76.11 36.05 0.81
CA ASN A 14 -76.31 35.04 -0.23
C ASN A 14 -76.19 35.44 -1.71
N GLN A 15 -75.22 34.83 -2.40
CA GLN A 15 -75.51 33.99 -3.56
C GLN A 15 -74.35 33.04 -3.87
N THR A 16 -74.63 31.74 -3.78
CA THR A 16 -73.88 30.65 -4.39
C THR A 16 -73.90 30.77 -5.91
N LYS A 17 -72.75 30.68 -6.57
CA LYS A 17 -72.60 30.09 -7.91
C LYS A 17 -71.13 29.76 -8.17
N GLY A 18 -70.90 28.53 -8.62
CA GLY A 18 -69.61 27.87 -8.62
C GLY A 18 -68.57 28.51 -9.52
N PHE A 19 -67.32 28.45 -9.05
CA PHE A 19 -66.15 28.44 -9.90
C PHE A 19 -65.35 27.20 -9.54
N THR A 20 -65.26 26.31 -10.52
CA THR A 20 -64.30 25.20 -10.60
C THR A 20 -62.91 25.69 -10.24
N THR A 21 -62.45 25.36 -9.04
CA THR A 21 -61.05 25.52 -8.66
C THR A 21 -60.28 24.41 -9.37
N THR A 22 -59.56 24.78 -10.42
CA THR A 22 -58.51 23.93 -10.99
C THR A 22 -57.49 23.68 -9.87
N ALA A 23 -57.53 22.47 -9.29
CA ALA A 23 -56.45 21.97 -8.47
C ALA A 23 -55.24 21.81 -9.38
N THR A 24 -54.36 22.81 -9.38
CA THR A 24 -53.00 22.66 -9.90
C THR A 24 -52.33 21.62 -9.02
N ASN A 25 -52.34 20.38 -9.48
CA ASN A 25 -51.41 19.35 -9.05
C ASN A 25 -50.00 19.90 -9.30
N VAL A 26 -49.42 20.54 -8.30
CA VAL A 26 -47.96 20.67 -8.22
C VAL A 26 -47.48 19.27 -7.88
N SER A 27 -47.31 18.46 -8.92
CA SER A 27 -46.56 17.23 -8.83
C SER A 27 -45.20 17.61 -8.26
N THR A 28 -44.93 17.14 -7.05
CA THR A 28 -43.58 17.13 -6.48
C THR A 28 -42.78 16.21 -7.40
N LEU A 29 -42.23 16.78 -8.47
CA LEU A 29 -41.26 16.14 -9.33
C LEU A 29 -40.15 15.66 -8.39
N HIS A 30 -40.16 14.36 -8.14
CA HIS A 30 -39.02 13.67 -7.57
C HIS A 30 -37.91 13.79 -8.60
N PHE A 31 -37.15 14.90 -8.55
CA PHE A 31 -35.79 14.97 -9.06
C PHE A 31 -34.95 14.04 -8.17
N LYS A 32 -35.16 12.72 -8.29
CA LYS A 32 -34.09 11.78 -8.02
C LYS A 32 -33.12 11.98 -9.17
N ASP A 33 -32.05 12.70 -8.87
CA ASP A 33 -30.87 12.85 -9.73
C ASP A 33 -30.62 11.52 -10.46
N GLN A 34 -30.85 11.51 -11.77
CA GLN A 34 -30.35 10.45 -12.64
C GLN A 34 -28.85 10.72 -12.76
N GLN A 35 -28.09 10.40 -11.72
CA GLN A 35 -26.64 10.48 -11.79
C GLN A 35 -26.19 9.47 -12.84
N ASP A 36 -25.51 9.97 -13.89
CA ASP A 36 -25.10 9.16 -15.03
C ASP A 36 -24.33 7.94 -14.55
N LYS A 37 -24.75 6.77 -15.05
CA LYS A 37 -24.05 5.52 -14.80
C LYS A 37 -22.63 5.59 -15.35
N VAL A 38 -21.67 4.99 -14.64
CA VAL A 38 -20.25 5.03 -14.98
C VAL A 38 -19.68 3.65 -15.22
N LYS A 39 -18.76 3.56 -16.19
CA LYS A 39 -18.03 2.36 -16.57
C LYS A 39 -16.55 2.54 -16.23
N ILE A 40 -15.98 1.56 -15.51
CA ILE A 40 -14.61 1.61 -15.00
C ILE A 40 -13.74 0.58 -15.70
N LEU A 41 -12.61 1.03 -16.24
CA LEU A 41 -11.51 0.17 -16.65
C LEU A 41 -10.41 0.21 -15.57
N PHE A 42 -10.23 -0.89 -14.85
CA PHE A 42 -9.34 -0.97 -13.70
C PHE A 42 -7.99 -1.58 -14.10
N PHE A 43 -6.88 -0.89 -13.82
CA PHE A 43 -5.52 -1.31 -14.15
C PHE A 43 -4.77 -1.72 -12.88
N GLY A 44 -4.33 -2.97 -12.80
CA GLY A 44 -3.58 -3.46 -11.64
C GLY A 44 -3.10 -4.90 -11.79
N SER A 45 -2.48 -5.45 -10.75
CA SER A 45 -1.99 -6.85 -10.82
C SER A 45 -1.75 -7.54 -9.48
N ASP A 46 -1.38 -6.81 -8.43
CA ASP A 46 -0.85 -7.42 -7.20
C ASP A 46 -1.86 -7.42 -6.04
N SER A 47 -1.41 -7.93 -4.90
CA SER A 47 -2.17 -7.97 -3.65
C SER A 47 -2.62 -6.59 -3.16
N PHE A 48 -1.88 -5.54 -3.47
CA PHE A 48 -2.26 -4.18 -3.08
C PHE A 48 -3.45 -3.68 -3.90
N SER A 49 -3.52 -4.03 -5.18
CA SER A 49 -4.64 -3.63 -6.05
C SER A 49 -5.96 -4.36 -5.77
N VAL A 50 -5.92 -5.56 -5.20
CA VAL A 50 -7.09 -6.42 -4.95
C VAL A 50 -8.17 -5.75 -4.08
N PRO A 51 -7.88 -5.20 -2.88
CA PRO A 51 -8.90 -4.56 -2.05
C PRO A 51 -9.58 -3.35 -2.68
N HIS A 52 -8.92 -2.69 -3.65
CA HIS A 52 -9.51 -1.56 -4.37
C HIS A 52 -10.56 -2.02 -5.37
N LEU A 53 -10.28 -3.10 -6.11
CA LEU A 53 -11.24 -3.72 -7.01
C LEU A 53 -12.41 -4.32 -6.23
N GLU A 54 -12.17 -4.99 -5.10
CA GLU A 54 -13.22 -5.50 -4.22
C GLU A 54 -14.16 -4.38 -3.76
N ALA A 55 -13.62 -3.24 -3.33
CA ALA A 55 -14.42 -2.10 -2.89
C ALA A 55 -15.33 -1.57 -4.02
N LEU A 56 -14.81 -1.48 -5.25
CA LEU A 56 -15.59 -1.05 -6.42
C LEU A 56 -16.68 -2.08 -6.79
N ILE A 57 -16.38 -3.39 -6.74
CA ILE A 57 -17.37 -4.45 -6.98
C ILE A 57 -18.49 -4.41 -5.93
N GLN A 58 -18.13 -4.22 -4.66
CA GLN A 58 -19.08 -4.09 -3.58
C GLN A 58 -19.95 -2.85 -3.77
N GLU A 59 -19.37 -1.71 -4.15
CA GLU A 59 -20.11 -0.49 -4.47
C GLU A 59 -21.06 -0.69 -5.64
N LYS A 60 -20.60 -1.30 -6.75
CA LYS A 60 -21.42 -1.66 -7.91
C LYS A 60 -22.66 -2.48 -7.55
N SER A 61 -22.54 -3.34 -6.53
CA SER A 61 -23.62 -4.25 -6.11
C SER A 61 -24.69 -3.56 -5.25
N LYS A 62 -24.46 -2.32 -4.79
CA LYS A 62 -25.43 -1.58 -3.95
C LYS A 62 -26.62 -1.07 -4.79
N PRO A 63 -27.85 -1.10 -4.25
CA PRO A 63 -28.99 -0.44 -4.89
C PRO A 63 -28.72 1.05 -5.10
N GLY A 64 -28.92 1.52 -6.32
CA GLY A 64 -28.70 2.92 -6.68
C GLY A 64 -27.25 3.29 -7.01
N SER A 65 -26.28 2.37 -6.92
CA SER A 65 -24.89 2.60 -7.30
C SER A 65 -24.78 3.16 -8.71
N ILE A 66 -23.94 4.18 -8.89
CA ILE A 66 -23.67 4.75 -10.22
C ILE A 66 -22.76 3.84 -11.06
N ILE A 67 -22.05 2.89 -10.45
CA ILE A 67 -21.14 2.02 -11.19
C ILE A 67 -21.96 0.95 -11.93
N GLU A 68 -21.96 1.02 -13.26
CA GLU A 68 -22.66 0.07 -14.12
C GLU A 68 -21.79 -1.12 -14.48
N ARG A 69 -20.52 -0.87 -14.80
CA ARG A 69 -19.58 -1.89 -15.30
C ARG A 69 -18.17 -1.68 -14.76
N ILE A 70 -17.49 -2.80 -14.50
CA ILE A 70 -16.07 -2.83 -14.15
C ILE A 70 -15.42 -3.95 -14.98
N ASP A 71 -14.41 -3.61 -15.75
CA ASP A 71 -13.51 -4.59 -16.37
C ASP A 71 -12.07 -4.30 -15.91
N ILE A 72 -11.16 -5.27 -16.10
CA ILE A 72 -9.79 -5.14 -15.64
C ILE A 72 -8.76 -5.23 -16.78
N VAL A 73 -7.64 -4.53 -16.62
CA VAL A 73 -6.41 -4.67 -17.41
C VAL A 73 -5.32 -5.19 -16.47
N SER A 74 -4.83 -6.39 -16.74
CA SER A 74 -3.81 -7.04 -15.92
C SER A 74 -2.81 -7.81 -16.79
N PRO A 75 -1.57 -8.05 -16.35
CA PRO A 75 -0.61 -8.84 -17.13
C PRO A 75 -1.17 -10.20 -17.54
N LYS A 76 -0.82 -10.64 -18.75
CA LYS A 76 -1.11 -12.00 -19.21
C LYS A 76 -0.54 -13.01 -18.21
N GLU A 77 -1.22 -14.15 -18.11
CA GLU A 77 -0.74 -15.32 -17.39
C GLU A 77 0.71 -15.61 -17.81
N ARG A 78 1.61 -15.71 -16.82
CA ARG A 78 3.03 -15.94 -17.11
C ARG A 78 3.20 -17.40 -17.52
N THR A 79 3.46 -17.65 -18.79
CA THR A 79 3.90 -18.98 -19.25
C THR A 79 5.30 -19.27 -18.69
N LYS A 80 5.38 -20.00 -17.58
CA LYS A 80 6.62 -20.65 -17.14
C LYS A 80 6.77 -21.98 -17.88
N LYS A 81 8.00 -22.52 -17.92
CA LYS A 81 8.40 -23.76 -18.64
C LYS A 81 7.57 -25.03 -18.33
N SER A 82 6.66 -24.98 -17.36
CA SER A 82 5.83 -26.09 -16.88
C SER A 82 4.37 -25.62 -16.76
N LYS A 83 3.41 -26.44 -17.25
CA LYS A 83 1.96 -26.21 -17.13
C LYS A 83 1.44 -26.21 -15.68
N ARG A 84 2.24 -26.65 -14.70
CA ARG A 84 1.81 -26.74 -13.29
C ARG A 84 2.00 -25.44 -12.50
N ASP A 85 2.72 -24.46 -13.05
CA ASP A 85 3.13 -23.23 -12.34
C ASP A 85 2.74 -21.93 -13.09
N ALA A 86 1.79 -22.03 -14.03
CA ALA A 86 1.15 -20.86 -14.61
C ALA A 86 0.17 -20.32 -13.55
N GLU A 87 0.49 -19.16 -12.99
CA GLU A 87 -0.34 -18.53 -11.96
C GLU A 87 -0.85 -17.20 -12.50
N ASP A 88 -2.16 -17.04 -12.44
CA ASP A 88 -2.82 -15.77 -12.62
C ASP A 88 -2.34 -14.76 -11.58
N SER A 89 -2.38 -13.48 -11.94
CA SER A 89 -2.19 -12.42 -10.96
C SER A 89 -3.30 -12.48 -9.89
N PRO A 90 -3.03 -12.07 -8.64
CA PRO A 90 -4.07 -11.95 -7.61
C PRO A 90 -5.32 -11.20 -8.09
N LEU A 91 -5.13 -10.13 -8.87
CA LEU A 91 -6.22 -9.36 -9.43
C LEU A 91 -7.02 -10.15 -10.50
N THR A 92 -6.34 -10.88 -11.38
CA THR A 92 -6.99 -11.73 -12.40
C THR A 92 -7.80 -12.85 -11.76
N MET A 93 -7.30 -13.45 -10.67
CA MET A 93 -8.06 -14.46 -9.92
C MET A 93 -9.36 -13.88 -9.35
N LEU A 94 -9.30 -12.68 -8.75
CA LEU A 94 -10.49 -11.99 -8.24
C LEU A 94 -11.48 -11.66 -9.37
N ALA A 95 -10.99 -11.13 -10.49
CA ALA A 95 -11.84 -10.80 -11.63
C ALA A 95 -12.58 -12.03 -12.18
N LYS A 96 -11.90 -13.17 -12.32
CA LYS A 96 -12.52 -14.44 -12.72
C LYS A 96 -13.61 -14.87 -11.73
N ALA A 97 -13.34 -14.78 -10.42
CA ALA A 97 -14.30 -15.13 -9.38
C ALA A 97 -15.58 -14.26 -9.42
N HIS A 98 -15.48 -13.04 -9.93
CA HIS A 98 -16.61 -12.11 -10.10
C HIS A 98 -17.12 -11.99 -11.54
N ASN A 99 -16.68 -12.87 -12.46
CA ASN A 99 -17.04 -12.87 -13.88
C ASN A 99 -16.79 -11.52 -14.59
N LEU A 100 -15.70 -10.84 -14.23
CA LEU A 100 -15.29 -9.60 -14.89
C LEU A 100 -14.43 -9.90 -16.12
N ASN A 101 -14.64 -9.14 -17.19
CA ASN A 101 -13.78 -9.23 -18.38
C ASN A 101 -12.37 -8.77 -18.04
N THR A 102 -11.38 -9.52 -18.53
CA THR A 102 -9.96 -9.27 -18.30
C THR A 102 -9.24 -9.06 -19.63
N TYR A 103 -8.64 -7.89 -19.79
CA TYR A 103 -7.80 -7.56 -20.93
C TYR A 103 -6.32 -7.63 -20.55
N PRO A 104 -5.45 -8.07 -21.46
CA PRO A 104 -4.03 -8.12 -21.19
C PRO A 104 -3.43 -6.71 -21.09
N SER A 105 -2.55 -6.48 -20.14
CA SER A 105 -1.71 -5.29 -20.10
C SER A 105 -0.72 -5.27 -21.28
N PRO A 106 -0.10 -4.12 -21.59
CA PRO A 106 1.07 -4.05 -22.46
C PRO A 106 2.16 -5.04 -22.04
N ASP A 107 2.90 -5.55 -23.02
CA ASP A 107 4.08 -6.38 -22.79
C ASP A 107 5.38 -5.57 -22.86
N ARG A 108 6.47 -6.15 -22.34
CA ARG A 108 7.76 -5.48 -22.26
C ARG A 108 8.43 -5.19 -23.61
N LYS A 109 8.04 -5.90 -24.67
CA LYS A 109 8.67 -5.77 -25.99
C LYS A 109 8.04 -4.63 -26.78
N GLY A 110 6.71 -4.59 -26.82
CA GLY A 110 5.95 -3.63 -27.63
C GLY A 110 5.40 -2.44 -26.85
N GLY A 111 5.32 -2.51 -25.52
CA GLY A 111 4.77 -1.41 -24.72
C GLY A 111 3.36 -1.02 -25.17
N PHE A 112 3.02 0.26 -25.03
CA PHE A 112 1.72 0.78 -25.47
C PHE A 112 1.59 0.90 -26.99
N ASP A 113 2.70 0.99 -27.73
CA ASP A 113 2.67 1.08 -29.20
C ASP A 113 2.05 -0.17 -29.86
N ALA A 114 2.24 -1.33 -29.25
CA ALA A 114 1.67 -2.61 -29.71
C ALA A 114 0.43 -3.02 -28.90
N TRP A 115 -0.04 -2.19 -27.96
CA TRP A 115 -1.16 -2.52 -27.09
C TRP A 115 -2.47 -1.97 -27.65
N ALA A 116 -3.44 -2.85 -27.84
CA ALA A 116 -4.78 -2.45 -28.21
C ALA A 116 -5.57 -2.03 -26.95
N PHE A 117 -6.04 -0.80 -26.93
CA PHE A 117 -6.97 -0.34 -25.90
C PHE A 117 -8.25 -1.19 -25.94
N PRO A 118 -8.78 -1.67 -24.79
CA PRO A 118 -9.94 -2.54 -24.74
C PRO A 118 -11.15 -2.01 -25.52
N GLN A 119 -11.61 -2.79 -26.49
CA GLN A 119 -12.83 -2.56 -27.26
C GLN A 119 -13.83 -3.66 -26.92
N ASP A 120 -15.04 -3.28 -26.52
CA ASP A 120 -16.17 -4.20 -26.33
C ASP A 120 -17.40 -3.57 -27.00
N PRO A 121 -18.15 -4.29 -27.86
CA PRO A 121 -19.28 -3.73 -28.57
C PRO A 121 -20.42 -3.23 -27.65
N ASN A 122 -20.44 -3.65 -26.39
CA ASN A 122 -21.38 -3.20 -25.36
C ASN A 122 -20.82 -2.05 -24.50
N VAL A 123 -19.62 -1.57 -24.80
CA VAL A 123 -18.97 -0.44 -24.13
C VAL A 123 -18.65 0.63 -25.17
N ASP A 124 -19.51 1.63 -25.22
CA ASP A 124 -19.33 2.82 -26.05
C ASP A 124 -18.11 3.65 -25.62
N ALA A 125 -17.86 3.76 -24.30
CA ALA A 125 -16.62 4.28 -23.74
C ALA A 125 -16.46 3.90 -22.27
N TRP A 126 -15.25 4.12 -21.76
CA TRP A 126 -14.95 4.06 -20.34
C TRP A 126 -14.97 5.47 -19.73
N ASP A 127 -15.62 5.63 -18.59
CA ASP A 127 -15.65 6.92 -17.87
C ASP A 127 -14.37 7.12 -17.07
N PHE A 128 -13.95 6.06 -16.38
CA PHE A 128 -12.77 6.09 -15.53
C PHE A 128 -11.75 5.03 -15.90
N GLY A 129 -10.48 5.45 -15.93
CA GLY A 129 -9.33 4.55 -15.85
C GLY A 129 -8.80 4.54 -14.42
N VAL A 130 -9.06 3.49 -13.65
CA VAL A 130 -8.61 3.42 -12.24
C VAL A 130 -7.32 2.62 -12.17
N VAL A 131 -6.22 3.28 -11.86
CA VAL A 131 -4.87 2.69 -11.81
C VAL A 131 -4.47 2.43 -10.37
N VAL A 132 -4.12 1.19 -10.05
CA VAL A 132 -3.62 0.79 -8.73
C VAL A 132 -2.52 -0.25 -8.87
N SER A 133 -1.30 0.10 -8.44
CA SER A 133 -0.12 -0.77 -8.56
C SER A 133 0.03 -1.41 -9.95
N PHE A 134 -0.09 -0.57 -10.98
CA PHE A 134 0.08 -0.96 -12.37
C PHE A 134 1.52 -0.64 -12.80
N GLY A 135 2.26 -1.64 -13.24
CA GLY A 135 3.71 -1.53 -13.53
C GLY A 135 4.08 -0.71 -14.76
N TRP A 136 3.15 0.08 -15.31
CA TRP A 136 3.28 0.80 -16.56
C TRP A 136 2.82 2.25 -16.42
N PHE A 137 3.49 3.14 -17.14
CA PHE A 137 3.06 4.52 -17.32
C PHE A 137 1.95 4.56 -18.37
N LEU A 138 0.80 5.17 -18.08
CA LEU A 138 -0.26 5.34 -19.08
C LEU A 138 0.06 6.58 -19.92
N PRO A 139 0.26 6.44 -21.24
CA PRO A 139 0.50 7.59 -22.12
C PRO A 139 -0.77 8.42 -22.32
N ASP A 140 -0.60 9.66 -22.78
CA ASP A 140 -1.69 10.63 -22.97
C ASP A 140 -2.80 10.13 -23.91
N ASP A 141 -2.44 9.42 -24.99
CA ASP A 141 -3.38 8.83 -25.94
C ASP A 141 -4.23 7.70 -25.35
N VAL A 142 -3.86 7.17 -24.18
CA VAL A 142 -4.66 6.24 -23.38
C VAL A 142 -5.47 7.01 -22.34
N ILE A 143 -4.87 7.99 -21.66
CA ILE A 143 -5.55 8.80 -20.63
C ILE A 143 -6.74 9.56 -21.23
N THR A 144 -6.58 10.15 -22.41
CA THR A 144 -7.61 10.96 -23.10
C THR A 144 -8.79 10.16 -23.62
N LYS A 145 -8.72 8.82 -23.62
CA LYS A 145 -9.84 7.93 -23.99
C LYS A 145 -10.89 7.79 -22.88
N PHE A 146 -10.58 8.19 -21.64
CA PHE A 146 -11.54 8.15 -20.54
C PHE A 146 -12.43 9.40 -20.54
N LYS A 147 -13.76 9.23 -20.58
CA LYS A 147 -14.70 10.36 -20.64
C LYS A 147 -14.59 11.31 -19.45
N LYS A 148 -14.36 10.78 -18.24
CA LYS A 148 -14.26 11.56 -16.99
C LYS A 148 -12.82 11.77 -16.55
N ALA A 149 -12.08 10.70 -16.28
CA ALA A 149 -10.64 10.78 -15.95
C ALA A 149 -9.94 9.42 -15.86
N GLY A 150 -8.63 9.43 -16.11
CA GLY A 150 -7.72 8.47 -15.50
C GLY A 150 -7.31 8.92 -14.10
N ILE A 151 -7.41 8.05 -13.10
CA ILE A 151 -7.00 8.30 -11.71
C ILE A 151 -6.02 7.22 -11.23
N ASN A 152 -5.10 7.60 -10.33
CA ASN A 152 -4.19 6.67 -9.67
C ASN A 152 -4.40 6.69 -8.16
N VAL A 153 -4.34 5.52 -7.53
CA VAL A 153 -4.33 5.36 -6.08
C VAL A 153 -2.90 5.10 -5.61
N HIS A 154 -2.31 6.10 -4.95
CA HIS A 154 -0.93 6.09 -4.51
C HIS A 154 -0.82 5.95 -2.99
N PRO A 155 -0.07 4.98 -2.44
CA PRO A 155 -0.04 4.72 -1.00
C PRO A 155 0.97 5.58 -0.23
N SER A 156 0.86 6.90 -0.40
CA SER A 156 1.43 7.90 0.49
C SER A 156 0.59 9.17 0.48
N LEU A 157 0.87 10.07 1.42
CA LEU A 157 0.36 11.44 1.38
C LEU A 157 1.21 12.27 0.40
N LEU A 158 0.83 12.24 -0.89
CA LEU A 158 1.45 13.08 -1.91
C LEU A 158 1.43 14.57 -1.51
N PRO A 159 2.47 15.35 -1.85
CA PRO A 159 3.59 15.04 -2.76
C PRO A 159 4.73 14.19 -2.16
N LYS A 160 4.63 13.75 -0.90
CA LYS A 160 5.66 12.91 -0.28
C LYS A 160 5.67 11.53 -0.93
N TYR A 161 6.87 10.98 -1.16
CA TYR A 161 7.10 9.61 -1.66
C TYR A 161 6.51 9.28 -3.03
N ARG A 162 6.65 10.17 -4.02
CA ARG A 162 6.40 9.84 -5.43
C ARG A 162 7.29 8.67 -5.85
N GLY A 163 6.75 7.69 -6.58
CA GLY A 163 7.49 6.55 -7.10
C GLY A 163 7.08 5.21 -6.48
N SER A 164 8.01 4.26 -6.44
CA SER A 164 7.66 2.83 -6.42
C SER A 164 7.81 2.11 -5.09
N ALA A 165 8.29 2.79 -4.04
CA ALA A 165 8.45 2.20 -2.70
C ALA A 165 7.93 3.08 -1.54
N PRO A 166 6.77 3.74 -1.65
CA PRO A 166 6.29 4.68 -0.63
C PRO A 166 6.11 4.04 0.76
N LEU A 167 5.52 2.84 0.86
CA LEU A 167 5.32 2.14 2.14
C LEU A 167 6.65 1.86 2.85
N GLN A 168 7.62 1.35 2.10
CA GLN A 168 8.94 1.04 2.64
C GLN A 168 9.63 2.30 3.15
N ARG A 169 9.51 3.42 2.41
CA ARG A 169 10.13 4.69 2.79
C ARG A 169 9.47 5.33 4.00
N ALA A 170 8.15 5.23 4.14
CA ALA A 170 7.44 5.68 5.34
C ALA A 170 7.93 4.93 6.59
N ILE A 171 8.06 3.60 6.50
CA ILE A 171 8.60 2.76 7.59
C ILE A 171 10.05 3.14 7.90
N LEU A 172 10.92 3.21 6.87
CA LEU A 172 12.34 3.52 7.04
C LEU A 172 12.58 4.89 7.69
N ASN A 173 11.78 5.89 7.31
CA ASN A 173 11.88 7.25 7.83
C ASN A 173 11.22 7.44 9.20
N GLN A 174 10.54 6.42 9.74
CA GLN A 174 9.77 6.48 11.01
C GLN A 174 8.73 7.59 11.01
N ASP A 175 8.04 7.74 9.88
CA ASP A 175 6.90 8.62 9.85
C ASP A 175 5.89 8.21 10.92
N GLN A 176 5.30 9.19 11.61
CA GLN A 176 4.23 8.93 12.57
C GLN A 176 2.87 8.82 11.88
N THR A 177 2.76 9.40 10.67
CA THR A 177 1.56 9.38 9.84
C THR A 177 1.93 9.12 8.39
N THR A 178 1.06 8.39 7.70
CA THR A 178 1.13 8.16 6.25
C THR A 178 -0.31 8.12 5.73
N GLY A 179 -0.54 7.61 4.52
CA GLY A 179 -1.89 7.57 3.99
C GLY A 179 -1.96 7.10 2.56
N VAL A 180 -3.11 7.36 1.96
CA VAL A 180 -3.37 7.10 0.54
C VAL A 180 -3.82 8.41 -0.11
N THR A 181 -3.34 8.64 -1.32
CA THR A 181 -3.81 9.71 -2.20
C THR A 181 -4.51 9.10 -3.41
N VAL A 182 -5.67 9.63 -3.77
CA VAL A 182 -6.23 9.49 -5.11
C VAL A 182 -5.92 10.77 -5.87
N GLN A 183 -5.29 10.64 -7.03
CA GLN A 183 -4.88 11.74 -7.89
C GLN A 183 -5.35 11.50 -9.33
N LEU A 184 -5.45 12.57 -10.12
CA LEU A 184 -5.51 12.44 -11.58
C LEU A 184 -4.21 11.82 -12.11
N LEU A 185 -4.28 11.09 -13.21
CA LEU A 185 -3.08 10.72 -13.97
C LEU A 185 -2.47 11.97 -14.61
N ASP A 186 -1.15 12.07 -14.56
CA ASP A 186 -0.39 13.08 -15.28
C ASP A 186 0.23 12.42 -16.52
N PRO A 187 0.11 13.03 -17.72
CA PRO A 187 0.58 12.43 -18.97
C PRO A 187 2.10 12.45 -19.13
N ASN A 188 2.84 13.12 -18.24
CA ASN A 188 4.30 13.27 -18.33
C ASN A 188 5.07 12.69 -17.13
N GLU A 189 4.50 12.71 -15.92
CA GLU A 189 5.22 12.30 -14.71
C GLU A 189 4.40 11.36 -13.79
N PHE A 190 5.02 10.28 -13.33
CA PHE A 190 4.46 9.44 -12.28
C PHE A 190 4.19 10.22 -10.99
N ASP A 191 2.99 10.02 -10.45
CA ASP A 191 2.56 10.54 -9.15
C ASP A 191 2.59 12.06 -9.02
N ALA A 192 2.46 12.78 -10.14
CA ALA A 192 2.52 14.24 -10.20
C ALA A 192 1.15 14.92 -10.40
N GLY A 193 0.10 14.15 -10.66
CA GLY A 193 -1.21 14.71 -10.97
C GLY A 193 -1.86 15.40 -9.78
N LYS A 194 -2.93 16.17 -10.07
CA LYS A 194 -3.68 16.88 -9.03
C LYS A 194 -4.31 15.89 -8.06
N ILE A 195 -4.21 16.20 -6.78
CA ILE A 195 -4.77 15.41 -5.68
C ILE A 195 -6.28 15.63 -5.63
N LEU A 196 -7.06 14.56 -5.80
CA LEU A 196 -8.52 14.55 -5.69
C LEU A 196 -8.96 14.34 -4.24
N ALA A 197 -8.32 13.41 -3.55
CA ALA A 197 -8.61 13.10 -2.15
C ALA A 197 -7.39 12.46 -1.46
N GLN A 198 -7.32 12.59 -0.15
CA GLN A 198 -6.32 11.90 0.68
C GLN A 198 -6.98 11.35 1.94
N ALA A 199 -6.50 10.20 2.41
CA ALA A 199 -6.87 9.62 3.69
C ALA A 199 -5.59 9.39 4.51
N GLU A 200 -5.49 10.05 5.66
CA GLU A 200 -4.38 9.89 6.59
C GLU A 200 -4.62 8.70 7.54
N VAL A 201 -3.54 8.00 7.88
CA VAL A 201 -3.51 6.96 8.90
C VAL A 201 -2.29 7.14 9.80
N ALA A 202 -2.44 6.79 11.07
CA ALA A 202 -1.30 6.65 11.97
C ALA A 202 -0.41 5.48 11.51
N LEU A 203 0.91 5.65 11.63
CA LEU A 203 1.90 4.61 11.36
C LEU A 203 2.56 4.18 12.67
N PRO A 204 2.10 3.10 13.32
CA PRO A 204 2.72 2.59 14.54
C PRO A 204 4.21 2.27 14.35
N GLU A 205 5.05 2.53 15.36
CA GLU A 205 6.51 2.39 15.28
C GLU A 205 6.96 0.99 14.82
N ASN A 206 6.25 -0.06 15.24
CA ASN A 206 6.56 -1.46 14.94
C ASN A 206 5.86 -1.99 13.68
N SER A 207 5.29 -1.12 12.85
CA SER A 207 4.61 -1.52 11.62
C SER A 207 5.55 -2.27 10.67
N THR A 208 5.06 -3.36 10.09
CA THR A 208 5.74 -4.07 9.01
C THR A 208 5.20 -3.62 7.66
N TYR A 209 5.91 -3.91 6.59
CA TYR A 209 5.41 -3.68 5.24
C TYR A 209 4.02 -4.32 5.04
N ARG A 210 3.84 -5.57 5.46
CA ARG A 210 2.60 -6.33 5.25
C ARG A 210 1.42 -5.73 6.01
N SER A 211 1.62 -5.37 7.29
CA SER A 211 0.55 -4.73 8.07
C SER A 211 0.16 -3.37 7.49
N LEU A 212 1.14 -2.60 7.00
CA LEU A 212 0.88 -1.30 6.37
C LEU A 212 0.23 -1.45 4.99
N GLU A 213 0.67 -2.43 4.18
CA GLU A 213 0.09 -2.78 2.87
C GLU A 213 -1.40 -3.08 3.01
N SER A 214 -1.77 -3.95 3.95
CA SER A 214 -3.18 -4.29 4.19
C SER A 214 -4.01 -3.09 4.65
N LEU A 215 -3.47 -2.27 5.57
CA LEU A 215 -4.16 -1.08 6.06
C LEU A 215 -4.41 -0.06 4.93
N LEU A 216 -3.37 0.27 4.16
CA LEU A 216 -3.47 1.26 3.09
C LEU A 216 -4.27 0.73 1.90
N ALA A 217 -4.21 -0.56 1.57
CA ALA A 217 -5.02 -1.11 0.49
C ALA A 217 -6.52 -1.00 0.80
N LYS A 218 -6.92 -1.31 2.04
CA LYS A 218 -8.31 -1.13 2.48
C LYS A 218 -8.72 0.34 2.43
N LYS A 219 -7.91 1.24 2.98
CA LYS A 219 -8.19 2.69 2.99
C LYS A 219 -8.24 3.28 1.58
N GLY A 220 -7.39 2.81 0.68
CA GLY A 220 -7.41 3.21 -0.73
C GLY A 220 -8.65 2.72 -1.47
N GLY A 221 -9.14 1.52 -1.17
CA GLY A 221 -10.42 1.02 -1.68
C GLY A 221 -11.62 1.86 -1.24
N GLU A 222 -11.67 2.24 0.04
CA GLU A 222 -12.69 3.17 0.56
C GLU A 222 -12.60 4.54 -0.14
N LEU A 223 -11.40 5.07 -0.29
CA LEU A 223 -11.16 6.40 -0.86
C LEU A 223 -11.46 6.48 -2.36
N VAL A 224 -11.15 5.43 -3.13
CA VAL A 224 -11.45 5.42 -4.57
C VAL A 224 -12.96 5.35 -4.83
N VAL A 225 -13.72 4.60 -4.02
CA VAL A 225 -15.18 4.58 -4.10
C VAL A 225 -15.76 5.98 -3.84
N ASP A 226 -15.30 6.66 -2.79
CA ASP A 226 -15.70 8.04 -2.51
C ASP A 226 -15.41 8.99 -3.68
N VAL A 227 -14.21 8.89 -4.27
CA VAL A 227 -13.83 9.74 -5.42
C VAL A 227 -14.72 9.46 -6.63
N ILE A 228 -15.07 8.20 -6.92
CA ILE A 228 -15.95 7.88 -8.04
C ILE A 228 -17.35 8.44 -7.81
N ASN A 229 -17.90 8.26 -6.61
CA ASN A 229 -19.27 8.72 -6.28
C ASN A 229 -19.38 10.25 -6.24
N ASN A 230 -18.32 10.95 -5.84
CA ASN A 230 -18.29 12.41 -5.63
C ASN A 230 -17.37 13.14 -6.63
N TYR A 231 -17.13 12.55 -7.80
CA TYR A 231 -16.05 12.98 -8.70
C TYR A 231 -16.11 14.45 -9.09
N ASP A 232 -17.27 15.00 -9.42
CA ASP A 232 -17.37 16.39 -9.90
C ASP A 232 -16.98 17.42 -8.83
N GLU A 233 -17.34 17.15 -7.57
CA GLU A 233 -16.90 17.95 -6.42
C GLU A 233 -15.41 17.77 -6.16
N ARG A 234 -14.94 16.50 -6.08
CA ARG A 234 -13.51 16.18 -5.87
C ARG A 234 -12.61 16.78 -6.95
N ARG A 235 -13.08 16.81 -8.20
CA ARG A 235 -12.37 17.40 -9.33
C ARG A 235 -12.31 18.92 -9.24
N ARG A 236 -13.41 19.57 -8.85
CA ARG A 236 -13.47 21.02 -8.64
C ARG A 236 -12.46 21.47 -7.59
N ASP A 237 -12.32 20.69 -6.52
CA ASP A 237 -11.45 21.00 -5.38
C ASP A 237 -10.04 20.40 -5.50
N ALA A 238 -9.72 19.81 -6.65
CA ALA A 238 -8.47 19.08 -6.86
C ALA A 238 -7.24 20.01 -6.70
N LYS A 239 -6.28 19.57 -5.89
CA LYS A 239 -5.12 20.40 -5.50
C LYS A 239 -3.90 20.06 -6.33
N THR A 240 -3.28 21.08 -6.92
CA THR A 240 -1.93 20.94 -7.49
C THR A 240 -0.94 20.64 -6.38
N GLN A 241 -0.05 19.68 -6.62
CA GLN A 241 0.99 19.31 -5.68
C GLN A 241 2.04 20.43 -5.54
N ASP A 242 2.45 20.72 -4.31
CA ASP A 242 3.54 21.66 -4.02
C ASP A 242 4.91 21.04 -4.37
N PRO A 243 5.63 21.57 -5.38
CA PRO A 243 6.90 20.99 -5.82
C PRO A 243 7.98 20.98 -4.73
N THR A 244 7.92 21.91 -3.77
CA THR A 244 8.91 22.04 -2.69
C THR A 244 8.79 20.93 -1.64
N LYS A 245 7.65 20.23 -1.60
CA LYS A 245 7.36 19.12 -0.66
C LYS A 245 7.54 17.75 -1.29
N VAL A 246 7.93 17.68 -2.56
CA VAL A 246 8.12 16.42 -3.28
C VAL A 246 9.32 15.66 -2.71
N THR A 247 9.09 14.39 -2.36
CA THR A 247 10.17 13.44 -2.06
C THR A 247 10.00 12.20 -2.92
N LYS A 248 11.11 11.56 -3.31
CA LYS A 248 11.09 10.37 -4.17
C LYS A 248 11.21 9.10 -3.35
N ALA A 249 10.45 8.07 -3.72
CA ALA A 249 10.46 6.75 -3.11
C ALA A 249 11.03 5.71 -4.07
N ASN A 250 12.35 5.75 -4.24
CA ASN A 250 13.08 4.79 -5.09
C ASN A 250 13.03 3.39 -4.48
N LYS A 251 13.00 2.36 -5.35
CA LYS A 251 13.05 0.94 -4.93
C LYS A 251 14.28 0.67 -4.09
N ILE A 252 14.12 -0.19 -3.10
CA ILE A 252 15.24 -0.72 -2.30
C ILE A 252 15.88 -1.84 -3.10
N SER A 253 17.18 -1.73 -3.38
CA SER A 253 17.91 -2.75 -4.11
C SER A 253 18.25 -3.94 -3.19
N ARG A 254 18.67 -5.06 -3.79
CA ARG A 254 19.11 -6.23 -3.02
C ARG A 254 20.38 -5.91 -2.23
N GLU A 255 21.28 -5.14 -2.84
CA GLU A 255 22.57 -4.72 -2.28
C GLU A 255 22.37 -3.82 -1.06
N ALA A 256 21.34 -2.97 -1.10
CA ALA A 256 20.96 -2.13 0.03
C ALA A 256 20.49 -2.93 1.27
N CYS A 257 20.24 -4.24 1.14
CA CYS A 257 19.86 -5.13 2.24
C CYS A 257 21.06 -5.87 2.86
N LYS A 258 22.29 -5.65 2.39
CA LYS A 258 23.51 -6.14 3.04
C LYS A 258 23.84 -5.27 4.24
N VAL A 259 23.81 -5.84 5.45
CA VAL A 259 24.12 -5.12 6.69
C VAL A 259 25.55 -4.58 6.62
N GLN A 260 25.75 -3.36 7.12
CA GLN A 260 27.10 -2.81 7.34
C GLN A 260 27.32 -2.70 8.84
N TRP A 261 27.80 -3.78 9.47
CA TRP A 261 27.89 -3.87 10.94
C TRP A 261 28.69 -2.74 11.58
N SER A 262 29.72 -2.25 10.89
CA SER A 262 30.56 -1.14 11.34
C SER A 262 29.85 0.21 11.42
N THR A 263 28.70 0.38 10.76
CA THR A 263 28.00 1.68 10.68
C THR A 263 26.49 1.61 10.95
N TRP A 264 25.92 0.41 11.08
CA TRP A 264 24.48 0.23 11.27
C TRP A 264 24.19 -0.14 12.71
N THR A 265 23.17 0.51 13.28
CA THR A 265 22.58 0.16 14.57
C THR A 265 21.60 -1.01 14.41
N ALA A 266 21.26 -1.67 15.52
CA ALA A 266 20.24 -2.73 15.52
C ALA A 266 18.89 -2.19 15.04
N ALA A 267 18.51 -0.99 15.50
CA ALA A 267 17.26 -0.34 15.13
C ALA A 267 17.15 -0.04 13.62
N ARG A 268 18.24 0.39 12.98
CA ARG A 268 18.27 0.60 11.52
C ARG A 268 18.06 -0.71 10.77
N THR A 269 18.78 -1.76 11.18
CA THR A 269 18.76 -3.06 10.50
C THR A 269 17.41 -3.74 10.63
N GLU A 270 16.85 -3.75 11.84
CA GLU A 270 15.50 -4.26 12.14
C GLU A 270 14.43 -3.52 11.33
N ARG A 271 14.52 -2.20 11.23
CA ARG A 271 13.56 -1.40 10.45
C ARG A 271 13.63 -1.70 8.96
N LEU A 272 14.83 -1.88 8.41
CA LEU A 272 14.97 -2.31 7.01
C LEU A 272 14.37 -3.71 6.79
N HIS A 273 14.53 -4.61 7.76
CA HIS A 273 13.88 -5.92 7.73
C HIS A 273 12.35 -5.79 7.72
N ARG A 274 11.76 -4.97 8.60
CA ARG A 274 10.31 -4.71 8.59
C ARG A 274 9.82 -4.07 7.30
N ALA A 275 10.59 -3.15 6.73
CA ALA A 275 10.23 -2.42 5.53
C ALA A 275 10.37 -3.25 4.24
N ASN A 276 11.38 -4.11 4.14
CA ASN A 276 11.72 -4.75 2.85
C ASN A 276 12.06 -6.25 2.93
N GLY A 277 12.08 -6.84 4.12
CA GLY A 277 12.43 -8.25 4.36
C GLY A 277 11.56 -9.25 3.61
N PHE A 278 10.30 -8.89 3.33
CA PHE A 278 9.38 -9.69 2.51
C PHE A 278 9.85 -9.84 1.04
N ARG A 279 10.63 -8.88 0.55
CA ARG A 279 11.10 -8.80 -0.84
C ARG A 279 12.53 -9.30 -0.95
N TYR A 280 13.41 -8.74 -0.11
CA TYR A 280 14.81 -9.12 0.00
C TYR A 280 15.15 -9.25 1.49
N PRO A 281 15.57 -10.43 1.95
CA PRO A 281 16.01 -10.59 3.32
C PRO A 281 17.26 -9.74 3.58
N ILE A 282 17.49 -9.45 4.85
CA ILE A 282 18.74 -8.84 5.29
C ILE A 282 19.86 -9.86 5.09
N THR A 283 21.00 -9.44 4.57
CA THR A 283 22.12 -10.35 4.30
C THR A 283 23.40 -9.92 5.00
N ALA A 284 24.26 -10.88 5.28
CA ALA A 284 25.61 -10.68 5.81
C ALA A 284 26.55 -11.74 5.22
N THR A 285 27.84 -11.54 5.42
CA THR A 285 28.86 -12.55 5.18
C THR A 285 29.26 -13.19 6.51
N TRP A 286 29.46 -14.50 6.52
CA TRP A 286 29.98 -15.21 7.68
C TRP A 286 31.18 -16.04 7.28
N THR A 287 32.29 -15.87 8.01
CA THR A 287 33.52 -16.64 7.80
C THR A 287 33.57 -17.77 8.82
N VAL A 288 33.57 -19.00 8.33
CA VAL A 288 33.67 -20.20 9.17
C VAL A 288 35.05 -20.26 9.81
N GLN A 289 35.15 -20.25 11.14
CA GLN A 289 36.43 -20.19 11.86
C GLN A 289 37.39 -21.34 11.48
N ASP A 290 36.90 -22.58 11.41
CA ASP A 290 37.76 -23.76 11.15
C ASP A 290 38.31 -23.82 9.72
N SER A 291 37.56 -23.31 8.74
CA SER A 291 37.91 -23.44 7.32
C SER A 291 38.32 -22.14 6.64
N GLY A 292 38.11 -21.00 7.28
CA GLY A 292 38.29 -19.66 6.69
C GLY A 292 37.33 -19.37 5.53
N LYS A 293 36.35 -20.25 5.25
CA LYS A 293 35.44 -20.08 4.11
C LYS A 293 34.40 -18.99 4.41
N ALA A 294 34.36 -17.97 3.57
CA ALA A 294 33.31 -16.95 3.59
C ALA A 294 32.03 -17.46 2.90
N LEU A 295 30.89 -17.25 3.56
CA LEU A 295 29.57 -17.68 3.09
C LEU A 295 28.59 -16.50 3.15
N ASN A 296 27.79 -16.33 2.09
CA ASN A 296 26.66 -15.40 2.12
C ASN A 296 25.49 -16.03 2.86
N ILE A 297 24.96 -15.28 3.83
CA ILE A 297 23.82 -15.68 4.63
C ILE A 297 22.72 -14.64 4.57
N SER A 298 21.48 -15.11 4.60
CA SER A 298 20.29 -14.29 4.82
C SER A 298 19.81 -14.46 6.26
N LEU A 299 19.47 -13.34 6.90
CA LEU A 299 19.02 -13.24 8.28
C LEU A 299 17.51 -12.97 8.30
N PHE A 300 16.79 -13.69 9.17
CA PHE A 300 15.34 -13.65 9.25
C PHE A 300 14.87 -13.49 10.70
N ASP A 301 13.63 -13.01 10.82
CA ASP A 301 12.92 -12.86 12.08
C ASP A 301 13.73 -11.99 13.06
N LEU A 302 14.11 -10.81 12.56
CA LEU A 302 14.99 -9.88 13.24
C LEU A 302 14.22 -9.06 14.28
N PHE A 303 14.86 -8.80 15.42
CA PHE A 303 14.29 -7.98 16.48
C PHE A 303 15.36 -7.16 17.20
N ARG A 304 14.95 -6.04 17.79
CA ARG A 304 15.82 -5.27 18.71
C ARG A 304 15.87 -5.99 20.05
N VAL A 305 17.07 -6.19 20.59
CA VAL A 305 17.22 -6.75 21.95
C VAL A 305 17.11 -5.60 22.95
N ASP A 306 16.07 -5.61 23.76
CA ASP A 306 15.89 -4.62 24.82
C ASP A 306 16.74 -4.96 26.04
N SER A 307 17.67 -4.08 26.39
CA SER A 307 18.52 -4.21 27.59
C SER A 307 17.69 -4.27 28.91
N SER A 308 16.42 -3.87 28.85
CA SER A 308 15.51 -3.80 30.00
C SER A 308 14.66 -5.05 30.23
N SER A 309 14.56 -5.97 29.25
CA SER A 309 13.70 -7.15 29.38
C SER A 309 14.36 -8.23 30.26
N SER A 310 13.84 -8.37 31.47
CA SER A 310 14.27 -9.32 32.49
C SER A 310 13.63 -10.69 32.26
N THR A 311 14.45 -11.72 32.05
CA THR A 311 14.09 -13.07 32.49
C THR A 311 15.32 -13.76 33.07
N THR A 312 15.05 -14.51 34.11
CA THR A 312 15.87 -14.93 35.25
C THR A 312 17.18 -15.66 34.91
N GLN A 313 18.22 -15.33 35.69
CA GLN A 313 19.39 -16.11 36.09
C GLN A 313 19.67 -17.43 35.33
N GLN A 314 20.27 -17.33 34.15
CA GLN A 314 21.09 -18.40 33.60
C GLN A 314 22.40 -17.80 33.08
N THR A 315 23.53 -18.37 33.53
CA THR A 315 24.87 -17.97 33.11
C THR A 315 25.12 -18.47 31.69
N ASN A 316 24.75 -17.68 30.68
CA ASN A 316 25.07 -17.98 29.28
C ASN A 316 26.56 -17.72 29.04
N ALA A 317 27.26 -18.69 28.44
CA ALA A 317 28.64 -18.50 28.02
C ALA A 317 28.73 -17.34 27.02
N GLY A 318 29.59 -16.36 27.31
CA GLY A 318 29.71 -15.12 26.53
C GLY A 318 28.84 -13.95 27.02
N TYR A 319 28.02 -14.13 28.06
CA TYR A 319 27.26 -13.04 28.72
C TYR A 319 27.76 -12.79 30.15
N ALA A 320 27.58 -11.56 30.63
CA ALA A 320 27.85 -11.14 31.99
C ALA A 320 26.93 -11.88 32.98
N ALA A 321 27.21 -11.73 34.28
CA ALA A 321 26.45 -12.42 35.33
C ALA A 321 24.96 -12.04 35.37
N ASP A 322 24.59 -10.93 34.72
CA ASP A 322 23.20 -10.51 34.54
C ASP A 322 22.43 -11.37 33.52
N GLY A 323 23.12 -12.21 32.72
CA GLY A 323 22.56 -13.02 31.65
C GLY A 323 22.10 -12.23 30.43
N LYS A 324 22.37 -10.91 30.39
CA LYS A 324 21.80 -9.94 29.44
C LYS A 324 22.85 -9.27 28.58
N THR A 325 23.98 -8.92 29.17
CA THR A 325 25.02 -8.13 28.51
C THR A 325 26.10 -9.07 27.99
N PRO A 326 26.39 -9.12 26.68
CA PRO A 326 27.54 -9.87 26.19
C PRO A 326 28.84 -9.36 26.83
N LYS A 327 29.76 -10.27 27.16
CA LYS A 327 31.02 -9.94 27.88
C LYS A 327 31.94 -9.01 27.09
N ASP A 328 31.82 -8.97 25.76
CA ASP A 328 32.59 -8.07 24.88
C ASP A 328 31.77 -7.63 23.66
N THR A 329 31.17 -6.45 23.73
CA THR A 329 30.45 -5.84 22.60
C THR A 329 31.31 -4.82 21.84
N SER A 330 32.63 -4.84 21.96
CA SER A 330 33.48 -3.81 21.36
C SER A 330 33.57 -3.91 19.84
N ALA A 331 33.44 -5.11 19.28
CA ALA A 331 33.55 -5.35 17.85
C ALA A 331 32.17 -5.60 17.20
N PRO A 332 31.71 -4.71 16.30
CA PRO A 332 30.49 -4.93 15.53
C PRO A 332 30.57 -6.21 14.70
N GLY A 333 29.42 -6.85 14.51
CA GLY A 333 29.28 -8.15 13.86
C GLY A 333 29.51 -9.34 14.79
N THR A 334 30.01 -9.14 16.02
CA THR A 334 30.26 -10.24 16.96
C THR A 334 28.96 -10.93 17.38
N ILE A 335 28.98 -12.26 17.36
CA ILE A 335 27.81 -13.11 17.54
C ILE A 335 27.81 -13.74 18.94
N PHE A 336 26.67 -13.69 19.60
CA PHE A 336 26.41 -14.36 20.87
C PHE A 336 25.15 -15.21 20.77
N TYR A 337 25.19 -16.45 21.21
CA TYR A 337 23.97 -17.25 21.30
C TYR A 337 23.26 -16.99 22.63
N HIS A 338 22.00 -16.58 22.54
CA HIS A 338 21.15 -16.34 23.69
C HIS A 338 20.13 -17.47 23.84
N ALA A 339 20.41 -18.39 24.76
CA ALA A 339 19.59 -19.58 24.97
C ALA A 339 18.11 -19.28 25.34
N PRO A 340 17.79 -18.29 26.21
CA PRO A 340 16.40 -18.03 26.59
C PRO A 340 15.48 -17.61 25.44
N THR A 341 16.01 -16.88 24.45
CA THR A 341 15.25 -16.44 23.26
C THR A 341 15.51 -17.32 22.03
N GLU A 342 16.34 -18.36 22.19
CA GLU A 342 16.85 -19.24 21.14
C GLU A 342 17.33 -18.49 19.89
N SER A 343 18.03 -17.37 20.08
CA SER A 343 18.44 -16.46 19.01
C SER A 343 19.92 -16.12 19.07
N LEU A 344 20.48 -15.68 17.94
CA LEU A 344 21.78 -15.01 17.94
C LEU A 344 21.58 -13.52 18.22
N HIS A 345 22.35 -12.97 19.15
CA HIS A 345 22.50 -11.52 19.34
C HIS A 345 23.78 -11.10 18.63
N VAL A 346 23.66 -10.13 17.73
CA VAL A 346 24.78 -9.61 16.95
C VAL A 346 25.03 -8.16 17.33
N THR A 347 26.26 -7.85 17.69
CA THR A 347 26.68 -6.50 18.07
C THR A 347 26.65 -5.54 16.88
N CYS A 348 26.05 -4.37 17.04
CA CYS A 348 25.98 -3.31 16.04
C CYS A 348 26.98 -2.17 16.33
N SER A 349 27.05 -1.18 15.44
CA SER A 349 28.08 -0.13 15.48
C SER A 349 28.09 0.74 16.74
N ASP A 350 26.93 0.87 17.40
CA ASP A 350 26.72 1.64 18.63
C ASP A 350 26.67 0.77 19.88
N GLY A 351 27.03 -0.51 19.78
CA GLY A 351 26.93 -1.49 20.86
C GLY A 351 25.51 -2.04 21.07
N SER A 352 24.50 -1.57 20.33
CA SER A 352 23.17 -2.18 20.35
C SER A 352 23.21 -3.61 19.81
N LEU A 353 22.25 -4.44 20.23
CA LEU A 353 22.19 -5.84 19.85
C LEU A 353 21.01 -6.12 18.93
N LEU A 354 21.30 -6.75 17.79
CA LEU A 354 20.29 -7.26 16.86
C LEU A 354 20.06 -8.75 17.13
N GLY A 355 18.83 -9.12 17.45
CA GLY A 355 18.40 -10.50 17.58
C GLY A 355 18.08 -11.11 16.22
N VAL A 356 18.53 -12.35 15.98
CA VAL A 356 18.31 -13.13 14.76
C VAL A 356 17.81 -14.52 15.16
N LYS A 357 16.60 -14.91 14.73
CA LYS A 357 16.05 -16.25 15.06
C LYS A 357 16.27 -17.31 13.97
N ALA A 358 16.51 -16.89 12.74
CA ALA A 358 16.74 -17.84 11.65
C ALA A 358 17.72 -17.34 10.61
N ILE A 359 18.47 -18.28 10.03
CA ILE A 359 19.52 -18.03 9.03
C ILE A 359 19.28 -18.94 7.84
N GLN A 360 19.64 -18.46 6.65
CA GLN A 360 19.67 -19.26 5.44
C GLN A 360 20.95 -19.03 4.67
N PHE A 361 21.68 -20.11 4.39
CA PHE A 361 22.78 -20.07 3.42
C PHE A 361 22.21 -20.02 2.00
N GLU A 362 22.95 -19.37 1.09
CA GLU A 362 22.57 -19.32 -0.31
C GLU A 362 22.31 -20.73 -0.89
N GLY A 363 21.11 -20.92 -1.46
CA GLY A 363 20.67 -22.19 -2.03
C GLY A 363 20.33 -23.30 -1.03
N LYS A 364 20.36 -23.05 0.29
CA LYS A 364 20.01 -24.03 1.34
C LYS A 364 18.66 -23.73 1.98
N LYS A 365 18.15 -24.68 2.77
CA LYS A 365 16.96 -24.47 3.61
C LYS A 365 17.29 -23.49 4.73
N ARG A 366 16.27 -22.74 5.17
CA ARG A 366 16.35 -21.92 6.37
C ARG A 366 16.50 -22.85 7.59
N VAL A 367 17.37 -22.46 8.51
CA VAL A 367 17.63 -23.14 9.79
C VAL A 367 17.40 -22.18 10.96
N SER A 368 17.08 -22.72 12.13
CA SER A 368 16.95 -21.90 13.35
C SER A 368 18.33 -21.40 13.80
N ALA A 369 18.34 -20.32 14.57
CA ALA A 369 19.56 -19.82 15.21
C ALA A 369 20.22 -20.86 16.13
N LYS A 370 19.41 -21.68 16.81
CA LYS A 370 19.87 -22.80 17.64
C LYS A 370 20.57 -23.88 16.81
N ASP A 371 19.95 -24.33 15.72
CA ASP A 371 20.54 -25.34 14.84
C ASP A 371 21.81 -24.82 14.16
N PHE A 372 21.82 -23.53 13.77
CA PHE A 372 23.01 -22.87 13.26
C PHE A 372 24.14 -22.87 14.29
N PHE A 373 23.86 -22.46 15.53
CA PHE A 373 24.85 -22.42 16.60
C PHE A 373 25.44 -23.81 16.90
N ASN A 374 24.58 -24.82 17.06
CA ASN A 374 24.99 -26.18 17.39
C ASN A 374 25.71 -26.90 16.23
N GLY A 375 25.23 -26.72 15.00
CA GLY A 375 25.67 -27.48 13.84
C GLY A 375 26.89 -26.93 13.12
N TYR A 376 27.25 -25.67 13.36
CA TYR A 376 28.30 -24.97 12.61
C TYR A 376 29.44 -24.43 13.49
N HIS A 377 29.59 -24.96 14.71
CA HIS A 377 30.66 -24.61 15.65
C HIS A 377 30.83 -23.10 15.85
N VAL A 378 29.72 -22.37 15.95
CA VAL A 378 29.74 -20.93 16.19
C VAL A 378 30.20 -20.70 17.62
N HIS A 379 31.29 -19.97 17.79
CA HIS A 379 31.86 -19.68 19.10
C HIS A 379 31.40 -18.31 19.59
N SER A 380 30.49 -18.31 20.57
CA SER A 380 29.93 -17.11 21.21
C SER A 380 31.04 -16.13 21.62
N GLY A 381 30.98 -14.90 21.11
CA GLY A 381 31.95 -13.84 21.38
C GLY A 381 33.22 -13.85 20.52
N SER A 382 33.41 -14.83 19.65
CA SER A 382 34.58 -14.87 18.74
C SER A 382 34.20 -14.98 17.27
N SER A 383 33.08 -15.62 16.95
CA SER A 383 32.53 -15.61 15.59
C SER A 383 31.90 -14.26 15.24
N ARG A 384 32.03 -13.83 13.98
CA ARG A 384 31.52 -12.54 13.50
C ARG A 384 30.79 -12.64 12.17
N PHE A 385 29.77 -11.82 12.01
CA PHE A 385 29.20 -11.47 10.71
C PHE A 385 29.86 -10.20 10.17
N GLU A 386 30.05 -10.17 8.86
CA GLU A 386 30.71 -9.09 8.10
C GLU A 386 29.77 -8.45 7.07
#